data_AF-A0A1G6L3V1-F1
#
_entry.id   AF-A0A1G6L3V1-F1
#
_cell.length_a   1.000
_cell.length_b   1.000
_cell.length_c   1.000
_cell.angle_alpha   90.00
_cell.angle_beta   90.00
_cell.angle_gamma   90.00
#
_symmetry.space_group_name_H-M   'P 1'
#
loop_
_entity.id
_entity.type
_entity.pdbx_description
1 polymer ?
#
loop_
_entity_poly.entity_id
_entity_poly.type
_entity_poly.pdbx_seq_one_letter_code
_entity_poly.pdbx_strand_id
1 'polypeptide(L)'
;MRLAVALGGLVPVSAGLAGVLAGPGMLGAPSGPDEDSHWRYLSGLLLGIGLGFWSTLPDPARHTGRFRLLTAIVLLGGVGRLWGLVMRGSPGLPMLLALGMELVVTPLLCLWQARLAAAR
;
A
#
# COMPACT_ATOMS: atom_id res chain seq x y z
N MET A 1 15.46 10.19 3.34
CA MET A 1 14.01 10.47 3.44
C MET A 1 13.32 10.31 2.09
N ARG A 2 13.62 11.17 1.09
CA ARG A 2 12.97 11.14 -0.23
C ARG A 2 13.09 9.79 -0.95
N LEU A 3 14.26 9.16 -0.93
CA LEU A 3 14.46 7.84 -1.54
C LEU A 3 13.59 6.74 -0.89
N ALA A 4 13.46 6.75 0.44
CA ALA A 4 12.65 5.75 1.15
C ALA A 4 11.15 5.93 0.87
N VAL A 5 10.67 7.17 0.80
CA VAL A 5 9.27 7.47 0.41
C VAL A 5 9.04 7.17 -1.07
N ALA A 6 10.04 7.42 -1.93
CA ALA A 6 9.94 7.11 -3.35
C ALA A 6 9.85 5.60 -3.58
N LEU A 7 10.72 4.81 -2.94
CA LEU A 7 10.72 3.35 -3.00
C LEU A 7 9.46 2.76 -2.33
N GLY A 8 9.09 3.27 -1.16
CA GLY A 8 7.89 2.83 -0.45
C GLY A 8 6.59 3.14 -1.21
N GLY A 9 6.53 4.26 -1.94
CA GLY A 9 5.42 4.63 -2.81
C GLY A 9 5.46 3.93 -4.19
N LEU A 10 6.63 3.49 -4.65
CA LEU A 10 6.78 2.80 -5.93
C LEU A 10 6.02 1.48 -5.93
N VAL A 11 6.05 0.73 -4.83
CA VAL A 11 5.34 -0.54 -4.68
C VAL A 11 3.82 -0.39 -4.86
N PRO A 12 3.10 0.47 -4.09
CA PRO A 12 1.66 0.64 -4.28
C PRO A 12 1.31 1.30 -5.62
N VAL A 13 2.16 2.16 -6.19
CA VAL A 13 1.92 2.72 -7.53
C VAL A 13 2.02 1.64 -8.60
N SER A 14 3.09 0.84 -8.62
CA SER A 14 3.28 -0.18 -9.65
C SER A 14 2.26 -1.31 -9.50
N ALA A 15 2.04 -1.80 -8.28
CA ALA A 15 1.06 -2.85 -8.01
C ALA A 15 -0.37 -2.37 -8.26
N GLY A 16 -0.71 -1.15 -7.85
CA GLY A 16 -2.02 -0.56 -8.10
C GLY A 16 -2.29 -0.35 -9.58
N LEU A 17 -1.32 0.22 -10.32
CA LEU A 17 -1.46 0.40 -11.76
C LEU A 17 -1.58 -0.93 -12.50
N ALA A 18 -0.75 -1.92 -12.16
CA ALA A 18 -0.82 -3.25 -12.75
C ALA A 18 -2.17 -3.92 -12.46
N GLY A 19 -2.68 -3.84 -11.23
CA GLY A 19 -3.97 -4.40 -10.86
C GLY A 19 -5.17 -3.70 -11.52
N VAL A 20 -5.09 -2.37 -11.74
CA VAL A 20 -6.12 -1.63 -12.50
C VAL A 20 -6.17 -2.08 -13.96
N LEU A 21 -5.01 -2.33 -14.59
CA LEU A 21 -4.94 -2.68 -16.00
C LEU A 21 -5.23 -4.18 -16.24
N ALA A 22 -4.56 -5.05 -15.50
CA ALA A 22 -4.62 -6.50 -15.69
C ALA A 22 -5.75 -7.19 -14.91
N GLY A 23 -6.36 -6.52 -13.92
CA GLY A 23 -7.40 -7.12 -13.09
C GLY A 23 -6.89 -8.34 -12.28
N PRO A 24 -7.80 -9.25 -11.87
CA PRO A 24 -7.45 -10.50 -11.19
C PRO A 24 -6.59 -11.44 -12.03
N GLY A 25 -6.58 -11.28 -13.36
CA GLY A 25 -5.77 -12.06 -14.29
C GLY A 25 -4.26 -11.98 -13.99
N MET A 26 -3.80 -10.93 -13.31
CA MET A 26 -2.42 -10.80 -12.82
C MET A 26 -2.02 -11.94 -11.86
N LEU A 27 -2.98 -12.57 -11.19
CA LEU A 27 -2.75 -13.70 -10.30
C LEU A 27 -3.08 -15.05 -10.93
N GLY A 28 -3.49 -15.08 -12.21
CA GLY A 28 -3.92 -16.30 -12.89
C GLY A 28 -5.18 -16.94 -12.28
N ALA A 29 -5.92 -16.20 -11.45
CA ALA A 29 -7.11 -16.70 -10.79
C ALA A 29 -8.36 -16.48 -11.68
N PRO A 30 -9.27 -17.46 -11.80
CA PRO A 30 -10.58 -17.23 -12.40
C PRO A 30 -11.34 -16.17 -11.60
N SER A 31 -11.99 -15.23 -12.28
CA SER A 31 -12.80 -14.20 -11.64
C SER A 31 -14.05 -13.86 -12.44
N GLY A 32 -15.17 -13.68 -11.76
CA GLY A 32 -16.40 -13.15 -12.35
C GLY A 32 -16.37 -11.63 -12.56
N PRO A 33 -17.37 -11.02 -13.25
CA PRO A 33 -17.44 -9.58 -13.48
C PRO A 33 -17.41 -8.73 -12.20
N ASP A 34 -18.10 -9.17 -11.15
CA ASP A 34 -18.17 -8.46 -9.87
C ASP A 34 -16.82 -8.48 -9.15
N GLU A 35 -16.11 -9.61 -9.21
CA GLU A 35 -14.78 -9.77 -8.62
C GLU A 35 -13.72 -8.96 -9.37
N ASP A 36 -13.78 -8.93 -10.72
CA ASP A 36 -12.90 -8.09 -11.55
C ASP A 36 -13.12 -6.60 -11.25
N SER A 37 -14.38 -6.15 -11.21
CA SER A 37 -14.73 -4.78 -10.86
C SER A 37 -14.20 -4.39 -9.47
N HIS A 38 -14.44 -5.23 -8.45
CA HIS A 38 -13.97 -4.97 -7.09
C HIS A 38 -12.43 -4.96 -7.01
N TRP A 39 -11.76 -5.87 -7.71
CA TRP A 39 -10.30 -5.93 -7.76
C TRP A 39 -9.69 -4.66 -8.38
N ARG A 40 -10.23 -4.20 -9.50
CA ARG A 40 -9.78 -2.98 -10.17
C ARG A 40 -10.02 -1.75 -9.30
N TYR A 41 -11.16 -1.68 -8.62
CA TYR A 41 -11.44 -0.62 -7.66
C TYR A 41 -10.41 -0.58 -6.52
N LEU A 42 -10.14 -1.72 -5.87
CA LEU A 42 -9.13 -1.81 -4.81
C LEU A 42 -7.73 -1.47 -5.31
N SER A 43 -7.38 -1.90 -6.52
CA SER A 43 -6.11 -1.58 -7.18
C SER A 43 -5.98 -0.08 -7.47
N GLY A 44 -7.08 0.57 -7.88
CA GLY A 44 -7.14 2.02 -8.08
C GLY A 44 -6.97 2.80 -6.77
N LEU A 45 -7.57 2.32 -5.67
CA LEU A 45 -7.33 2.89 -4.34
C LEU A 45 -5.86 2.75 -3.93
N LEU A 46 -5.25 1.59 -4.15
CA LEU A 46 -3.83 1.35 -3.86
C LEU A 46 -2.92 2.29 -4.65
N LEU A 47 -3.21 2.47 -5.95
CA LEU A 47 -2.52 3.44 -6.80
C LEU A 47 -2.66 4.87 -6.24
N GLY A 48 -3.88 5.28 -5.88
CA GLY A 48 -4.16 6.59 -5.29
C GLY A 48 -3.40 6.82 -3.97
N ILE A 49 -3.29 5.81 -3.12
CA ILE A 49 -2.49 5.86 -1.88
C ILE A 49 -1.00 6.05 -2.21
N GLY A 50 -0.47 5.29 -3.18
CA GLY A 50 0.91 5.41 -3.63
C GLY A 50 1.25 6.79 -4.18
N LEU A 51 0.38 7.33 -5.04
CA LEU A 51 0.49 8.71 -5.53
C LEU A 51 0.36 9.73 -4.39
N GLY A 52 -0.49 9.43 -3.40
CA GLY A 52 -0.60 10.18 -2.16
C GLY A 52 0.73 10.29 -1.41
N PHE A 53 1.45 9.18 -1.26
CA PHE A 53 2.80 9.20 -0.66
C PHE A 53 3.78 9.99 -1.54
N TRP A 54 3.79 9.77 -2.85
CA TRP A 54 4.69 10.50 -3.76
C TRP A 54 4.46 12.00 -3.77
N SER A 55 3.22 12.46 -3.61
CA SER A 55 2.94 13.89 -3.50
C SER A 55 3.59 14.56 -2.29
N THR A 56 4.02 13.79 -1.28
CA THR A 56 4.77 14.29 -0.12
C THR A 56 6.29 14.34 -0.32
N LEU A 57 6.82 13.83 -1.45
CA LEU A 57 8.26 13.82 -1.75
C LEU A 57 8.97 15.18 -1.70
N PRO A 58 8.36 16.30 -2.16
CA PRO A 58 9.02 17.60 -2.12
C PRO A 58 9.39 18.02 -0.71
N ASP A 59 8.47 17.83 0.24
CA ASP A 59 8.65 18.17 1.66
C ASP A 59 7.91 17.19 2.58
N PRO A 60 8.48 16.01 2.86
CA PRO A 60 7.81 14.99 3.66
C PRO A 60 7.68 15.39 5.14
N ALA A 61 8.51 16.30 5.65
CA ALA A 61 8.44 16.75 7.05
C ALA A 61 7.22 17.65 7.30
N ARG A 62 6.81 18.43 6.30
CA ARG A 62 5.68 19.37 6.40
C ARG A 62 4.30 18.70 6.27
N HIS A 63 4.25 17.45 5.82
CA HIS A 63 3.01 16.70 5.52
C HIS A 63 2.77 15.51 6.47
N THR A 64 3.17 15.63 7.74
CA THR A 64 3.01 14.58 8.79
C THR A 64 1.59 14.03 8.88
N GLY A 65 0.56 14.90 8.87
CA GLY A 65 -0.85 14.47 8.94
C GLY A 65 -1.26 13.56 7.78
N ARG A 66 -0.91 13.94 6.54
CA ARG A 66 -1.19 13.13 5.34
C ARG A 66 -0.43 11.81 5.36
N PHE A 67 0.84 11.84 5.77
CA PHE A 67 1.66 10.63 5.86
C PHE A 67 1.07 9.63 6.86
N ARG A 68 0.62 10.11 8.04
CA ARG A 68 -0.05 9.29 9.05
C ARG A 68 -1.38 8.73 8.56
N LEU A 69 -2.19 9.53 7.87
CA LEU A 69 -3.45 9.07 7.29
C LEU A 69 -3.23 7.96 6.27
N LEU A 70 -2.32 8.15 5.31
CA LEU A 70 -2.01 7.14 4.30
C LEU A 70 -1.45 5.87 4.95
N THR A 71 -0.59 6.01 5.95
CA THR A 71 -0.07 4.88 6.75
C THR A 71 -1.19 4.12 7.45
N ALA A 72 -2.15 4.82 8.06
CA ALA A 72 -3.30 4.20 8.73
C ALA A 72 -4.18 3.43 7.75
N ILE A 73 -4.43 3.97 6.55
CA ILE A 73 -5.19 3.28 5.49
C ILE A 73 -4.48 1.98 5.08
N VAL A 74 -3.16 2.05 4.84
CA VAL A 74 -2.35 0.87 4.49
C VAL A 74 -2.36 -0.18 5.60
N LEU A 75 -2.22 0.25 6.86
CA LEU A 75 -2.30 -0.63 8.03
C LEU A 75 -3.64 -1.34 8.13
N LEU A 76 -4.75 -0.62 7.95
CA LEU A 76 -6.09 -1.21 7.98
C LEU A 76 -6.28 -2.23 6.85
N GLY A 77 -5.76 -1.93 5.65
CA GLY A 77 -5.71 -2.89 4.55
C GLY A 77 -4.92 -4.14 4.89
N GLY A 78 -3.74 -3.98 5.51
CA GLY A 78 -2.91 -5.09 5.99
C GLY A 78 -3.57 -5.95 7.06
N VAL A 79 -4.31 -5.34 7.99
CA VAL A 79 -5.10 -6.09 8.98
C VAL A 79 -6.19 -6.90 8.28
N GLY A 80 -6.89 -6.32 7.31
CA GLY A 80 -7.86 -7.05 6.48
C GLY A 80 -7.24 -8.23 5.74
N ARG A 81 -6.03 -8.05 5.18
CA ARG A 81 -5.29 -9.12 4.52
C ARG A 81 -4.81 -10.20 5.49
N LEU A 82 -4.33 -9.83 6.68
CA LEU A 82 -3.95 -10.76 7.74
C LEU A 82 -5.15 -11.61 8.17
N TRP A 83 -6.31 -10.98 8.36
CA TRP A 83 -7.56 -11.68 8.65
C TRP A 83 -7.91 -12.67 7.53
N GLY A 84 -7.79 -12.26 6.27
CA GLY A 84 -7.96 -13.15 5.12
C GLY A 84 -7.02 -14.36 5.13
N LEU A 85 -5.76 -14.17 5.53
CA LEU A 85 -4.78 -15.26 5.68
C LEU A 85 -5.20 -16.26 6.76
N VAL A 86 -5.71 -15.77 7.90
CA VAL A 86 -6.21 -16.63 8.98
C VAL A 86 -7.45 -17.42 8.52
N MET A 87 -8.35 -16.80 7.75
CA MET A 87 -9.61 -17.42 7.33
C MET A 87 -9.48 -18.37 6.14
N ARG A 88 -8.62 -18.07 5.17
CA ARG A 88 -8.53 -18.80 3.89
C ARG A 88 -7.16 -19.44 3.63
N GLY A 89 -6.22 -19.30 4.55
CA GLY A 89 -4.88 -19.86 4.44
C GLY A 89 -3.88 -18.93 3.73
N SER A 90 -2.67 -19.46 3.51
CA SER A 90 -1.56 -18.65 3.01
C SER A 90 -1.77 -18.24 1.55
N PRO A 91 -1.80 -16.93 1.24
CA PRO A 91 -1.76 -16.48 -0.14
C PRO A 91 -0.36 -16.70 -0.74
N GLY A 92 -0.25 -16.53 -2.06
CA GLY A 92 1.03 -16.60 -2.75
C GLY A 92 2.05 -15.54 -2.27
N LEU A 93 3.32 -15.78 -2.58
CA LEU A 93 4.45 -14.94 -2.14
C LEU A 93 4.25 -13.44 -2.34
N PRO A 94 3.72 -12.93 -3.48
CA PRO A 94 3.57 -11.49 -3.67
C PRO A 94 2.62 -10.85 -2.64
N MET A 95 1.59 -11.57 -2.18
CA MET A 95 0.68 -11.07 -1.15
C MET A 95 1.30 -11.11 0.25
N LEU A 96 2.15 -12.09 0.54
CA LEU A 96 2.89 -12.14 1.79
C LEU A 96 3.90 -10.98 1.89
N LEU A 97 4.59 -10.67 0.79
CA LEU A 97 5.48 -9.51 0.72
C LEU A 97 4.70 -8.21 0.90
N ALA A 98 3.54 -8.08 0.26
CA ALA A 98 2.67 -6.92 0.42
C ALA A 98 2.14 -6.80 1.87
N LEU A 99 1.80 -7.90 2.53
CA LEU A 99 1.42 -7.91 3.95
C LEU A 99 2.57 -7.41 4.86
N GLY A 100 3.81 -7.83 4.59
CA GLY A 100 4.98 -7.32 5.29
C GLY A 100 5.21 -5.83 5.08
N MET A 101 4.99 -5.35 3.84
CA MET A 101 5.04 -3.91 3.55
C MET A 101 3.99 -3.14 4.34
N GLU A 102 2.76 -3.64 4.39
CA GLU A 102 1.62 -2.98 5.05
C GLU A 102 1.77 -2.92 6.57
N LEU A 103 2.17 -4.02 7.21
CA LEU A 103 2.19 -4.15 8.67
C LEU A 103 3.53 -3.78 9.31
N VAL A 104 4.62 -3.75 8.55
CA VAL A 104 5.97 -3.50 9.08
C VAL A 104 6.59 -2.27 8.44
N VAL A 105 6.77 -2.28 7.12
CA VAL A 105 7.58 -1.24 6.45
C VAL A 105 6.90 0.12 6.49
N THR A 106 5.63 0.21 6.11
CA THR A 106 4.89 1.48 6.08
C THR A 106 4.76 2.14 7.46
N PRO A 107 4.42 1.42 8.55
CA PRO A 107 4.43 1.97 9.91
C PRO A 107 5.81 2.45 10.37
N LEU A 108 6.87 1.68 10.10
CA LEU A 108 8.23 2.08 10.46
C LEU A 108 8.67 3.34 9.71
N LEU A 109 8.32 3.46 8.43
CA LEU A 109 8.56 4.68 7.65
C LEU A 109 7.82 5.87 8.24
N CYS A 110 6.59 5.68 8.71
CA CYS A 110 5.82 6.74 9.37
C CYS A 110 6.44 7.16 10.71
N LEU A 111 6.87 6.21 11.54
CA LEU A 111 7.55 6.51 12.81
C LEU A 111 8.88 7.23 12.59
N TRP A 112 9.64 6.79 11.58
CA TRP A 112 10.89 7.45 11.21
C TRP A 112 10.67 8.88 10.70
N GLN A 113 9.65 9.08 9.86
CA GLN A 113 9.23 10.41 9.40
C GLN A 113 8.84 11.32 10.58
N ALA A 114 8.07 10.81 11.55
CA ALA A 114 7.65 11.55 12.72
C ALA A 114 8.82 11.96 13.62
N ARG A 115 9.79 11.06 13.83
CA ARG A 115 11.01 11.36 14.60
C ARG A 115 11.84 12.47 13.95
N LEU A 116 12.00 12.44 12.63
CA LEU A 116 12.74 13.47 11.90
C LEU A 116 12.01 14.82 11.89
N ALA A 117 10.68 14.81 11.83
CA ALA A 117 9.88 16.03 11.94
C ALA A 117 9.96 16.66 13.33
N ALA A 118 10.07 15.86 14.39
CA ALA A 118 10.24 16.33 15.76
C ALA A 118 11.67 16.81 16.09
N ALA A 119 12.67 16.43 15.28
CA ALA A 119 14.06 16.83 15.44
C ALA A 119 14.43 18.12 14.65
N ARG A 120 13.45 18.75 14.00
CA ARG A 120 13.56 20.06 13.32
C ARG A 120 12.87 21.12 14.17
#